data_AF-M0DAC2-F1
#
_entry.id   AF-M0DAC2-F1
#
_cell.length_a   1.000
_cell.length_b   1.000
_cell.length_c   1.000
_cell.angle_alpha   90.00
_cell.angle_beta   90.00
_cell.angle_gamma   90.00
#
_symmetry.space_group_name_H-M   'P 1'
#
loop_
_entity.id
_entity.type
_entity.pdbx_description
1 polymer ?
#
loop_
_entity_poly.entity_id
_entity_poly.type
_entity_poly.pdbx_seq_one_letter_code
_entity_poly.pdbx_strand_id
1 'polypeptide(L)'
;MFENAIQACSDLAQHIATRDFGYDGSTAKEAVRVLYREGVIEEQTMTTLVAAVGFRNVLAHEYGHVDVEEVYETLQTGLTVYDTYSRQIASWVRDE
;
A
#
# COMPACT_ATOMS: atom_id res chain seq x y z
N MET A 1 6.35 -12.90 -6.21
CA MET A 1 4.94 -12.72 -6.62
C MET A 1 4.26 -11.63 -5.80
N PHE A 2 4.37 -11.63 -4.46
CA PHE A 2 3.83 -10.56 -3.57
C PHE A 2 4.61 -9.24 -3.60
N GLU A 3 5.94 -9.29 -3.58
CA GLU A 3 6.82 -8.11 -3.62
C GLU A 3 6.51 -7.16 -4.77
N ASN A 4 6.20 -7.72 -5.95
CA ASN A 4 5.89 -6.93 -7.14
C ASN A 4 4.53 -6.21 -7.01
N ALA A 5 3.54 -6.84 -6.36
CA ALA A 5 2.24 -6.22 -6.13
C ALA A 5 2.36 -5.06 -5.12
N ILE A 6 3.12 -5.25 -4.04
CA ILE A 6 3.42 -4.21 -3.05
C ILE A 6 4.16 -3.04 -3.70
N GLN A 7 5.17 -3.33 -4.54
CA GLN A 7 5.91 -2.31 -5.27
C GLN A 7 5.00 -1.55 -6.23
N ALA A 8 4.18 -2.24 -7.03
CA ALA A 8 3.25 -1.59 -7.95
C ALA A 8 2.23 -0.69 -7.23
N CYS A 9 1.70 -1.14 -6.08
CA CYS A 9 0.80 -0.31 -5.28
C CYS A 9 1.52 0.92 -4.72
N SER A 10 2.76 0.76 -4.28
CA SER A 10 3.61 1.84 -3.77
C SER A 10 3.89 2.88 -4.84
N ASP A 11 4.28 2.45 -6.04
CA ASP A 11 4.61 3.33 -7.16
C ASP A 11 3.37 4.12 -7.61
N LEU A 12 2.21 3.45 -7.68
CA LEU A 12 0.95 4.09 -8.04
C LEU A 12 0.52 5.09 -6.97
N ALA A 13 0.63 4.74 -5.68
CA ALA A 13 0.30 5.65 -4.59
C ALA A 13 1.20 6.89 -4.61
N GLN A 14 2.50 6.70 -4.82
CA GLN A 14 3.46 7.79 -4.94
C GLN A 14 3.13 8.70 -6.13
N HIS A 15 2.81 8.10 -7.28
CA HIS A 15 2.45 8.84 -8.49
C HIS A 15 1.22 9.73 -8.26
N ILE A 16 0.12 9.16 -7.78
CA ILE A 16 -1.13 9.88 -7.54
C ILE A 16 -0.92 10.95 -6.45
N ALA A 17 -0.31 10.58 -5.32
CA ALA A 17 -0.07 11.51 -4.22
C ALA A 17 0.73 12.74 -4.69
N THR A 18 1.77 12.55 -5.49
CA THR A 18 2.58 13.66 -6.00
C THR A 18 1.85 14.47 -7.06
N ARG A 19 1.20 13.82 -8.03
CA ARG A 19 0.59 14.52 -9.16
C ARG A 19 -0.70 15.25 -8.82
N ASP A 20 -1.55 14.61 -8.03
CA ASP A 20 -2.94 15.05 -7.83
C ASP A 20 -3.12 15.74 -6.46
N PHE A 21 -2.25 15.43 -5.49
CA PHE A 21 -2.34 15.96 -4.11
C PHE A 21 -1.10 16.73 -3.64
N GLY A 22 -0.12 16.96 -4.52
CA GLY A 22 1.06 17.78 -4.21
C GLY A 22 1.99 17.19 -3.13
N TYR A 23 1.95 15.87 -2.90
CA TYR A 23 2.85 15.20 -1.98
C TYR A 23 4.31 15.24 -2.48
N ASP A 24 5.21 15.78 -1.65
CA ASP A 24 6.63 15.99 -1.93
C ASP A 24 7.57 15.07 -1.11
N GLY A 25 6.99 14.19 -0.28
CA GLY A 25 7.76 13.23 0.50
C GLY A 25 8.21 12.00 -0.30
N SER A 26 9.05 11.17 0.31
CA SER A 26 9.74 10.06 -0.38
C SER A 26 9.30 8.66 0.07
N THR A 27 8.35 8.56 1.01
CA THR A 27 7.99 7.27 1.58
C THR A 27 6.67 6.75 1.04
N ALA A 28 6.67 5.53 0.52
CA ALA A 28 5.46 4.88 0.02
C ALA A 28 4.37 4.78 1.11
N LYS A 29 4.75 4.60 2.39
CA LYS A 29 3.80 4.59 3.52
C LYS A 29 3.08 5.92 3.69
N GLU A 30 3.75 7.05 3.49
CA GLU A 30 3.12 8.35 3.55
C GLU A 30 2.27 8.62 2.31
N ALA A 31 2.72 8.26 1.11
CA ALA A 31 1.91 8.36 -0.10
C ALA A 31 0.57 7.61 0.02
N VAL A 32 0.60 6.38 0.56
CA VAL A 32 -0.63 5.60 0.84
C VAL A 32 -1.53 6.32 1.87
N ARG A 33 -0.95 6.98 2.88
CA ARG A 33 -1.73 7.78 3.83
C ARG A 33 -2.32 9.05 3.22
N VAL A 34 -1.66 9.66 2.23
CA VAL A 34 -2.21 10.79 1.48
C VAL A 34 -3.47 10.33 0.74
N LEU A 35 -3.42 9.22 0.01
CA LEU A 35 -4.60 8.69 -0.68
C LEU A 35 -5.81 8.46 0.24
N TYR A 36 -5.57 7.98 1.47
CA TYR A 36 -6.63 7.84 2.47
C TYR A 36 -7.21 9.18 2.90
N ARG A 37 -6.36 10.17 3.22
CA ARG A 37 -6.81 11.51 3.66
C ARG A 37 -7.66 12.20 2.60
N GLU A 38 -7.33 12.00 1.33
CA GLU A 38 -8.03 12.57 0.18
C GLU A 38 -9.24 11.72 -0.25
N GLY A 39 -9.57 10.65 0.48
CA GLY A 39 -10.75 9.83 0.22
C GLY A 39 -10.64 8.90 -0.99
N VAL A 40 -9.45 8.73 -1.56
CA VAL A 40 -9.20 7.84 -2.72
C VAL A 40 -9.30 6.38 -2.31
N ILE A 41 -8.87 6.04 -1.10
CA ILE A 41 -8.91 4.67 -0.56
C ILE A 41 -9.48 4.66 0.86
N GLU A 42 -10.04 3.53 1.26
CA GLU A 42 -10.57 3.34 2.61
C GLU A 42 -9.46 3.09 3.65
N GLU A 43 -9.78 3.36 4.92
CA GLU A 43 -8.86 3.17 6.06
C GLU A 43 -8.31 1.74 6.15
N GLN A 44 -9.16 0.74 5.89
CA GLN A 44 -8.76 -0.67 5.93
C GLN A 44 -7.73 -0.98 4.84
N THR A 45 -7.94 -0.49 3.61
CA THR A 45 -6.97 -0.61 2.52
C THR A 45 -5.65 0.07 2.87
N MET A 46 -5.70 1.29 3.41
CA MET A 46 -4.52 2.05 3.83
C MET A 46 -3.72 1.29 4.89
N THR A 47 -4.39 0.78 5.92
CA THR A 47 -3.77 0.06 7.03
C THR A 47 -3.03 -1.18 6.55
N THR A 48 -3.68 -1.99 5.72
CA THR A 48 -3.09 -3.22 5.18
C THR A 48 -1.94 -2.91 4.22
N LEU A 49 -2.06 -1.90 3.35
CA LEU A 49 -0.97 -1.53 2.43
C LEU A 49 0.25 -0.95 3.17
N VAL A 50 0.05 -0.12 4.20
CA VAL A 50 1.16 0.42 5.02
C VAL A 50 1.92 -0.70 5.74
N ALA A 51 1.18 -1.70 6.24
CA ALA A 51 1.78 -2.89 6.84
C ALA A 51 2.57 -3.69 5.80
N ALA A 52 2.01 -3.95 4.63
CA ALA A 52 2.67 -4.69 3.54
C ALA A 52 3.95 -4.00 3.04
N VAL A 53 3.92 -2.67 2.87
CA VAL A 53 5.12 -1.87 2.50
C VAL A 53 6.19 -1.94 3.59
N GLY A 54 5.79 -1.88 4.86
CA GLY A 54 6.72 -2.05 5.99
C GLY A 54 7.36 -3.42 6.02
N PHE A 55 6.55 -4.45 5.78
CA PHE A 55 7.00 -5.83 5.76
C PHE A 55 7.99 -6.11 4.62
N ARG A 56 7.75 -5.60 3.40
CA ARG A 56 8.71 -5.67 2.30
C ARG A 56 10.09 -5.13 2.70
N ASN A 57 10.13 -3.99 3.39
CA ASN A 57 11.39 -3.39 3.82
C ASN A 57 12.11 -4.24 4.87
N VAL A 58 11.35 -4.92 5.72
CA VAL A 58 11.84 -5.85 6.75
C VAL A 58 12.32 -7.17 6.14
N LEU A 59 11.60 -7.76 5.18
CA LEU A 59 12.08 -8.93 4.43
C LEU A 59 13.36 -8.64 3.65
N ALA A 60 13.50 -7.42 3.14
CA ALA A 60 14.68 -7.01 2.40
C ALA A 60 15.91 -6.78 3.31
N HIS A 61 15.73 -6.47 4.60
CA HIS A 61 16.82 -5.98 5.46
C HIS A 61 16.98 -6.64 6.85
N GLU A 62 15.97 -7.29 7.44
CA GLU A 62 15.97 -7.73 8.85
C GLU A 62 15.44 -9.17 9.07
N TYR A 63 16.08 -10.17 8.45
CA TYR A 63 15.75 -11.60 8.60
C TYR A 63 15.79 -12.18 10.04
N GLY A 64 16.03 -11.39 11.10
CA GLY A 64 16.32 -11.90 12.44
C GLY A 64 15.22 -11.74 13.52
N HIS A 65 14.24 -10.86 13.36
CA HIS A 65 13.38 -10.39 14.47
C HIS A 65 11.90 -10.27 14.17
N VAL A 66 11.39 -10.93 13.13
CA VAL A 66 9.98 -10.84 12.75
C VAL A 66 9.27 -12.16 12.98
N ASP A 67 8.12 -12.07 13.64
CA ASP A 67 7.24 -13.21 13.88
C ASP A 67 6.62 -13.63 12.55
N VAL A 68 7.18 -14.69 11.98
CA VAL A 68 6.90 -15.17 10.62
C VAL A 68 5.44 -15.64 10.51
N GLU A 69 4.81 -16.05 11.61
CA GLU A 69 3.42 -16.54 11.62
C GLU A 69 2.39 -15.41 11.42
N GLU A 70 2.52 -14.29 12.14
CA GLU A 70 1.61 -13.13 12.02
C GLU A 70 1.71 -12.49 10.62
N VAL A 71 2.93 -12.49 10.08
CA VAL A 71 3.24 -12.10 8.71
C VAL A 71 2.59 -13.02 7.69
N TYR A 72 2.73 -14.33 7.87
CA TYR A 72 2.23 -15.33 6.94
C TYR A 72 0.70 -15.30 6.88
N GLU A 73 0.02 -15.16 8.02
CA GLU A 73 -1.42 -14.98 8.09
C GLU A 73 -1.87 -13.69 7.38
N THR A 74 -1.20 -12.57 7.63
CA THR A 74 -1.52 -11.28 6.98
C THR A 74 -1.34 -11.34 5.46
N LEU A 75 -0.32 -12.06 4.97
CA LEU A 75 -0.05 -12.22 3.55
C LEU A 75 -1.02 -13.20 2.87
N GLN A 76 -1.41 -14.30 3.53
CA GLN A 76 -2.37 -15.25 2.97
C GLN A 76 -3.81 -14.73 2.99
N THR A 77 -4.19 -13.95 4.00
CA THR A 77 -5.55 -13.40 4.14
C THR A 77 -5.72 -12.03 3.49
N GLY A 78 -4.62 -11.31 3.22
CA GLY A 78 -4.64 -9.94 2.69
C GLY A 78 -4.59 -9.81 1.17
N LEU A 79 -4.56 -10.89 0.39
CA LEU A 79 -4.48 -10.80 -1.09
C LEU A 79 -5.63 -9.99 -1.73
N THR A 80 -6.80 -10.01 -1.10
CA THR A 80 -7.96 -9.23 -1.52
C THR A 80 -7.71 -7.72 -1.47
N VAL A 81 -6.78 -7.25 -0.64
CA VAL A 81 -6.47 -5.82 -0.53
C VAL A 81 -6.00 -5.23 -1.86
N TYR A 82 -5.27 -6.00 -2.68
CA TYR A 82 -4.73 -5.51 -3.94
C TYR A 82 -5.84 -5.32 -4.99
N ASP A 83 -6.83 -6.23 -5.00
CA ASP A 83 -8.03 -6.09 -5.83
C ASP A 83 -8.90 -4.92 -5.34
N THR A 84 -9.13 -4.81 -4.02
CA THR A 84 -9.85 -3.68 -3.41
C THR A 84 -9.19 -2.35 -3.75
N TYR A 85 -7.88 -2.24 -3.57
CA TYR A 85 -7.09 -1.06 -3.91
C TYR A 85 -7.24 -0.70 -5.39
N SER A 86 -7.07 -1.68 -6.29
CA SER A 86 -7.23 -1.45 -7.73
C SER A 86 -8.63 -0.93 -8.09
N ARG A 87 -9.68 -1.45 -7.45
CA ARG A 87 -11.06 -0.98 -7.67
C ARG A 87 -11.30 0.42 -7.12
N GLN A 88 -10.76 0.74 -5.95
CA GLN A 88 -10.84 2.07 -5.35
C GLN A 88 -10.17 3.11 -6.25
N ILE A 89 -8.93 2.87 -6.70
CA ILE A 89 -8.25 3.74 -7.67
C ILE A 89 -9.06 3.86 -8.98
N ALA A 90 -9.53 2.73 -9.53
CA ALA A 90 -10.28 2.75 -10.77
C ALA A 90 -11.63 3.49 -10.65
N SER A 91 -12.27 3.48 -9.47
CA SER A 91 -13.47 4.28 -9.21
C SER A 91 -13.12 5.75 -9.17
N TRP A 92 -12.13 6.11 -8.36
CA TRP A 92 -11.68 7.49 -8.21
C TRP A 92 -11.31 8.12 -9.56
N VAL A 93 -10.52 7.44 -10.40
CA VAL A 93 -10.13 7.94 -11.74
C VAL A 93 -11.34 8.15 -12.67
N ARG A 94 -12.46 7.42 -12.49
CA ARG A 94 -13.67 7.60 -13.31
C ARG A 94 -14.54 8.76 -12.83
N ASP A 95 -14.44 9.10 -11.56
CA ASP A 95 -15.23 10.15 -10.92
C ASP A 95 -14.53 11.52 -10.98
N GLU A 96 -13.28 11.56 -11.45
CA GLU A 96 -12.48 12.75 -11.77
C GLU A 96 -12.74 13.27 -13.20
#